data_AF-A0A931W5V2-F1
#
_entry.id   AF-A0A931W5V2-F1
#
_cell.length_a   1.000
_cell.length_b   1.000
_cell.length_c   1.000
_cell.angle_alpha   90.00
_cell.angle_beta   90.00
_cell.angle_gamma   90.00
#
_symmetry.space_group_name_H-M   'P 1'
#
loop_
_entity.id
_entity.type
_entity.pdbx_description
1 polymer ?
#
loop_
_entity_poly.entity_id
_entity_poly.type
_entity_poly.pdbx_seq_one_letter_code
_entity_poly.pdbx_strand_id
1 'polypeptide(L)'
;MKIIFGSKNLLRAGCLAGMLSIAGAAALAQTGGKIPREVIDEASAHGTVLVLVGLKVPWQMESRLSEDEVRAQRDAIASIQKDLLSELKGRQYKVLRRYEQVPGIALEVGADVLAELARSEKVTNVLLDRPAVESEPASSEKVPPQLFKRAATAGTVLVLAGLRTPWQREDQLNEELLALQRKSILAAQSYVLKELSGTQFRVMRLYQRIPGIALRVGLDALQILEKSPAVTNVVPDRSPRSSP
;
A
#
# COMPACT_ATOMS: atom_id res chain seq x y z
N MET A 1 64.62 -58.74 2.78
CA MET A 1 64.72 -59.63 3.95
C MET A 1 63.49 -59.39 4.83
N LYS A 2 62.80 -60.48 5.21
CA LYS A 2 61.56 -60.62 6.01
C LYS A 2 60.20 -60.27 5.36
N ILE A 3 59.52 -61.36 5.06
CA ILE A 3 58.09 -61.61 4.79
C ILE A 3 57.38 -61.76 6.17
N ILE A 4 56.04 -61.59 6.23
CA ILE A 4 55.04 -62.47 6.91
C ILE A 4 53.95 -61.75 7.78
N PHE A 5 52.72 -61.83 7.26
CA PHE A 5 51.38 -62.19 7.83
C PHE A 5 50.68 -61.48 9.02
N GLY A 6 49.34 -61.37 8.86
CA GLY A 6 48.30 -61.51 9.91
C GLY A 6 47.20 -60.43 9.80
N SER A 7 46.09 -60.57 9.06
CA SER A 7 44.90 -61.44 9.16
C SER A 7 43.92 -61.18 10.33
N LYS A 8 42.67 -60.84 9.95
CA LYS A 8 41.34 -61.10 10.57
C LYS A 8 40.71 -60.09 11.56
N ASN A 9 39.59 -59.53 11.06
CA ASN A 9 38.25 -59.38 11.64
C ASN A 9 38.07 -58.92 13.09
N LEU A 10 37.25 -57.87 13.30
CA LEU A 10 35.90 -58.04 13.88
C LEU A 10 35.06 -56.76 13.72
N LEU A 11 33.77 -56.97 13.43
CA LEU A 11 32.71 -55.97 13.41
C LEU A 11 32.60 -55.20 14.72
N ARG A 12 32.25 -53.90 14.66
CA ARG A 12 31.17 -53.33 15.48
C ARG A 12 30.72 -51.94 15.02
N ALA A 13 29.45 -51.89 14.62
CA ALA A 13 28.45 -50.89 14.98
C ALA A 13 28.72 -49.39 14.70
N GLY A 14 27.96 -48.88 13.73
CA GLY A 14 27.02 -47.80 13.99
C GLY A 14 27.55 -46.36 13.96
N CYS A 15 27.27 -45.65 12.88
CA CYS A 15 26.40 -44.47 12.93
C CYS A 15 26.12 -43.96 11.51
N LEU A 16 24.87 -44.08 11.09
CA LEU A 16 24.28 -43.33 9.99
C LEU A 16 24.28 -41.84 10.33
N ALA A 17 24.86 -41.02 9.47
CA ALA A 17 24.47 -39.62 9.33
C ALA A 17 24.76 -39.18 7.89
N GLY A 18 23.82 -39.50 6.99
CA GLY A 18 23.78 -38.85 5.68
C GLY A 18 23.49 -37.37 5.87
N MET A 19 24.46 -36.51 5.60
CA MET A 19 24.20 -35.08 5.42
C MET A 19 23.46 -34.91 4.09
N LEU A 20 22.14 -34.96 4.18
CA LEU A 20 21.22 -34.49 3.16
C LEU A 20 21.33 -32.97 3.12
N SER A 21 22.15 -32.43 2.21
CA SER A 21 22.24 -31.00 1.97
C SER A 21 20.91 -30.49 1.43
N ILE A 22 20.09 -29.89 2.31
CA ILE A 22 18.91 -29.11 1.95
C ILE A 22 19.41 -27.80 1.35
N ALA A 23 19.78 -27.80 0.06
CA ALA A 23 19.99 -26.57 -0.69
C ALA A 23 18.62 -26.10 -1.22
N GLY A 24 17.84 -25.44 -0.36
CA GLY A 24 16.48 -25.07 -0.70
C GLY A 24 15.89 -23.97 0.17
N ALA A 25 16.62 -22.90 0.47
CA ALA A 25 16.05 -21.68 1.06
C ALA A 25 17.01 -20.48 1.00
N ALA A 26 17.54 -20.14 -0.18
CA ALA A 26 18.32 -18.90 -0.32
C ALA A 26 18.30 -18.37 -1.76
N ALA A 27 17.11 -18.17 -2.33
CA ALA A 27 16.97 -17.51 -3.64
C ALA A 27 15.81 -16.48 -3.68
N LEU A 28 15.35 -16.00 -2.53
CA LEU A 28 14.32 -14.94 -2.48
C LEU A 28 14.86 -13.60 -1.94
N ALA A 29 16.16 -13.52 -1.61
CA ALA A 29 16.70 -12.37 -0.89
C ALA A 29 17.13 -11.19 -1.78
N GLN A 30 17.08 -11.29 -3.11
CA GLN A 30 17.50 -10.19 -3.98
C GLN A 30 16.57 -9.98 -5.18
N THR A 31 15.53 -9.18 -4.98
CA THR A 31 15.00 -8.27 -6.00
C THR A 31 14.45 -7.07 -5.25
N GLY A 32 14.79 -5.84 -5.68
CA GLY A 32 14.20 -4.60 -5.18
C GLY A 32 12.71 -4.56 -5.56
N GLY A 33 11.92 -5.34 -4.82
CA GLY A 33 10.97 -6.26 -5.42
C GLY A 33 9.66 -5.62 -5.81
N LYS A 34 9.20 -5.93 -7.03
CA LYS A 34 7.82 -5.74 -7.50
C LYS A 34 6.79 -6.23 -6.48
N ILE A 35 7.19 -7.13 -5.59
CA ILE A 35 6.38 -7.75 -4.54
C ILE A 35 6.90 -7.31 -3.17
N PRO A 36 6.11 -6.52 -2.40
CA PRO A 36 6.42 -6.18 -1.02
C PRO A 36 6.52 -7.41 -0.11
N ARG A 37 7.35 -7.34 0.94
CA ARG A 37 7.50 -8.43 1.93
C ARG A 37 6.17 -8.85 2.56
N GLU A 38 5.29 -7.90 2.84
CA GLU A 38 3.95 -8.18 3.40
C GLU A 38 3.12 -9.15 2.54
N VAL A 39 3.28 -9.16 1.21
CA VAL A 39 2.60 -10.12 0.33
C VAL A 39 3.21 -11.52 0.48
N ILE A 40 4.53 -11.60 0.60
CA ILE A 40 5.29 -12.84 0.75
C ILE A 40 4.99 -13.48 2.12
N ASP A 41 4.95 -12.66 3.17
CA ASP A 41 4.67 -13.09 4.54
C ASP A 41 3.24 -13.65 4.65
N GLU A 42 2.25 -12.96 4.06
CA GLU A 42 0.85 -13.40 4.04
C GLU A 42 0.68 -14.75 3.30
N ALA A 43 1.30 -14.89 2.13
CA ALA A 43 1.29 -16.14 1.36
C ALA A 43 1.96 -17.28 2.13
N SER A 44 3.03 -16.99 2.87
CA SER A 44 3.74 -17.98 3.68
C SER A 44 2.92 -18.42 4.90
N ALA A 45 2.14 -17.51 5.49
CA ALA A 45 1.30 -17.79 6.64
C ALA A 45 0.02 -18.57 6.28
N HIS A 46 -0.61 -18.23 5.15
CA HIS A 46 -1.93 -18.75 4.78
C HIS A 46 -1.93 -19.73 3.60
N GLY A 47 -0.78 -19.95 2.97
CA GLY A 47 -0.61 -20.81 1.80
C GLY A 47 -0.99 -20.13 0.48
N THR A 48 -2.07 -19.34 0.49
CA THR A 48 -2.46 -18.45 -0.62
C THR A 48 -2.68 -17.03 -0.13
N VAL A 49 -2.62 -16.07 -1.05
CA VAL A 49 -2.84 -14.65 -0.80
C VAL A 49 -3.62 -14.03 -1.95
N LEU A 50 -4.53 -13.11 -1.62
CA LEU A 50 -5.23 -12.28 -2.60
C LEU A 50 -4.33 -11.11 -3.00
N VAL A 51 -4.06 -10.96 -4.29
CA VAL A 51 -3.16 -9.94 -4.82
C VAL A 51 -3.77 -9.17 -5.99
N LEU A 52 -3.47 -7.87 -6.03
CA LEU A 52 -3.68 -7.01 -7.18
C LEU A 52 -2.35 -6.87 -7.91
N VAL A 53 -2.30 -7.39 -9.14
CA VAL A 53 -1.13 -7.32 -10.01
C VAL A 53 -1.29 -6.14 -10.96
N GLY A 54 -0.39 -5.17 -10.88
CA GLY A 54 -0.27 -4.08 -11.86
C GLY A 54 0.49 -4.53 -13.10
N LEU A 55 -0.01 -4.13 -14.27
CA LEU A 55 0.47 -4.58 -15.57
C LEU A 55 1.22 -3.48 -16.30
N LYS A 56 2.27 -3.87 -17.01
CA LYS A 56 3.12 -2.98 -17.81
C LYS A 56 2.49 -2.78 -19.19
N VAL A 57 1.64 -1.76 -19.30
CA VAL A 57 1.05 -1.32 -20.57
C VAL A 57 0.92 0.21 -20.56
N PRO A 58 1.16 0.90 -21.69
CA PRO A 58 0.84 2.32 -21.80
C PRO A 58 -0.64 2.56 -21.48
N TRP A 59 -0.92 3.44 -20.54
CA TRP A 59 -2.28 3.71 -20.07
C TRP A 59 -2.45 5.20 -19.77
N GLN A 60 -3.62 5.72 -20.11
CA GLN A 60 -4.10 7.02 -19.70
C GLN A 60 -5.58 6.99 -19.35
N MET A 61 -6.02 8.01 -18.62
CA MET A 61 -7.41 8.15 -18.21
C MET A 61 -8.32 8.28 -19.43
N GLU A 62 -9.33 7.42 -19.54
CA GLU A 62 -10.21 7.32 -20.72
C GLU A 62 -10.95 8.64 -21.03
N SER A 63 -11.16 9.53 -20.05
CA SER A 63 -11.78 10.85 -20.28
C SER A 63 -10.95 11.80 -21.16
N ARG A 64 -9.71 11.43 -21.48
CA ARG A 64 -8.80 12.16 -22.38
C ARG A 64 -8.66 11.51 -23.74
N LEU A 65 -9.36 10.40 -23.98
CA LEU A 65 -9.24 9.58 -25.18
C LEU A 65 -10.48 9.72 -26.07
N SER A 66 -10.28 9.59 -27.37
CA SER A 66 -11.36 9.28 -28.31
C SER A 66 -11.88 7.85 -28.12
N GLU A 67 -13.07 7.54 -28.64
CA GLU A 67 -13.66 6.19 -28.52
C GLU A 67 -12.76 5.10 -29.14
N ASP A 68 -12.10 5.41 -30.25
CA ASP A 68 -11.19 4.49 -30.93
C ASP A 68 -9.95 4.19 -30.07
N GLU A 69 -9.39 5.22 -29.43
CA GLU A 69 -8.26 5.07 -28.51
C GLU A 69 -8.65 4.33 -27.23
N VAL A 70 -9.88 4.53 -26.73
CA VAL A 70 -10.42 3.75 -25.60
C VAL A 70 -10.46 2.27 -25.97
N ARG A 71 -10.99 1.91 -27.15
CA ARG A 71 -11.02 0.51 -27.61
C ARG A 71 -9.63 -0.07 -27.72
N ALA A 72 -8.70 0.64 -28.36
CA ALA A 72 -7.31 0.20 -28.51
C ALA A 72 -6.61 0.00 -27.15
N GLN A 73 -6.84 0.89 -26.18
CA GLN A 73 -6.29 0.77 -24.83
C GLN A 73 -6.84 -0.46 -24.10
N ARG A 74 -8.16 -0.69 -24.16
CA ARG A 74 -8.80 -1.85 -23.52
C ARG A 74 -8.33 -3.16 -24.15
N ASP A 75 -8.16 -3.20 -25.47
CA ASP A 75 -7.60 -4.36 -26.17
C ASP A 75 -6.15 -4.63 -25.74
N ALA A 76 -5.33 -3.58 -25.56
CA ALA A 76 -3.96 -3.72 -25.06
C ALA A 76 -3.93 -4.26 -23.61
N ILE A 77 -4.82 -3.78 -22.73
CA ILE A 77 -4.98 -4.29 -21.36
C ILE A 77 -5.40 -5.77 -21.38
N ALA A 78 -6.39 -6.12 -22.19
CA ALA A 78 -6.87 -7.50 -22.30
C ALA A 78 -5.78 -8.44 -22.83
N SER A 79 -4.99 -7.97 -23.80
CA SER A 79 -3.87 -8.71 -24.38
C SER A 79 -2.79 -9.01 -23.33
N ILE A 80 -2.31 -7.98 -22.61
CA ILE A 80 -1.26 -8.18 -21.60
C ILE A 80 -1.74 -9.04 -20.42
N GLN A 81 -3.03 -8.95 -20.04
CA GLN A 81 -3.65 -9.85 -19.06
C GLN A 81 -3.63 -11.31 -19.55
N LYS A 82 -4.01 -11.55 -20.81
CA LYS A 82 -3.99 -12.89 -21.40
C LYS A 82 -2.57 -13.45 -21.44
N ASP A 83 -1.59 -12.65 -21.83
CA ASP A 83 -0.20 -13.07 -21.93
C ASP A 83 0.37 -13.42 -20.55
N LEU A 84 0.08 -12.61 -19.51
CA LEU A 84 0.48 -12.93 -18.14
C LEU A 84 -0.12 -14.27 -17.68
N LEU A 85 -1.40 -14.52 -17.95
CA LEU A 85 -2.03 -15.78 -17.57
C LEU A 85 -1.47 -16.99 -18.34
N SER A 86 -0.96 -16.76 -19.56
CA SER A 86 -0.23 -17.77 -20.32
C SER A 86 1.12 -18.11 -19.65
N GLU A 87 1.83 -17.12 -19.11
CA GLU A 87 3.08 -17.34 -18.34
C GLU A 87 2.83 -18.17 -17.06
N LEU A 88 1.65 -18.01 -16.45
CA LEU A 88 1.27 -18.75 -15.24
C LEU A 88 0.70 -20.15 -15.54
N LYS A 89 0.64 -20.58 -16.81
CA LYS A 89 0.05 -21.87 -17.19
C LYS A 89 0.76 -23.03 -16.49
N GLY A 90 -0.03 -23.93 -15.91
CA GLY A 90 0.46 -25.08 -15.15
C GLY A 90 0.76 -24.76 -13.68
N ARG A 91 0.54 -23.52 -13.22
CA ARG A 91 0.57 -23.14 -11.81
C ARG A 91 -0.84 -23.06 -11.22
N GLN A 92 -0.92 -23.14 -9.89
CA GLN A 92 -2.17 -23.03 -9.17
C GLN A 92 -2.44 -21.56 -8.82
N TYR A 93 -3.43 -20.98 -9.47
CA TYR A 93 -3.94 -19.64 -9.18
C TYR A 93 -5.43 -19.57 -9.50
N LYS A 94 -6.11 -18.60 -8.91
CA LYS A 94 -7.51 -18.28 -9.24
C LYS A 94 -7.60 -16.83 -9.68
N VAL A 95 -8.27 -16.59 -10.81
CA VAL A 95 -8.57 -15.22 -11.24
C VAL A 95 -9.81 -14.73 -10.49
N LEU A 96 -9.65 -13.64 -9.74
CA LEU A 96 -10.74 -13.04 -8.97
C LEU A 96 -11.43 -11.93 -9.78
N ARG A 97 -10.64 -11.11 -10.47
CA ARG A 97 -11.15 -9.99 -11.28
C ARG A 97 -10.16 -9.61 -12.37
N ARG A 98 -10.67 -9.27 -13.56
CA ARG A 98 -9.93 -8.56 -14.60
C ARG A 98 -10.45 -7.13 -14.67
N TYR A 99 -9.55 -6.15 -14.71
CA TYR A 99 -9.93 -4.76 -14.85
C TYR A 99 -9.84 -4.37 -16.32
N GLU A 100 -10.92 -3.82 -16.87
CA GLU A 100 -10.97 -3.43 -18.28
C GLU A 100 -10.42 -2.01 -18.49
N GLN A 101 -10.70 -1.11 -17.55
CA GLN A 101 -10.37 0.31 -17.66
C GLN A 101 -9.00 0.67 -17.07
N VAL A 102 -8.40 -0.20 -16.26
CA VAL A 102 -7.09 0.01 -15.63
C VAL A 102 -6.22 -1.22 -15.81
N PRO A 103 -4.89 -1.06 -15.95
CA PRO A 103 -3.99 -2.15 -16.27
C PRO A 103 -3.68 -3.01 -15.04
N GLY A 104 -4.64 -3.85 -14.65
CA GLY A 104 -4.49 -4.72 -13.49
C GLY A 104 -5.30 -6.01 -13.57
N ILE A 105 -4.93 -6.98 -12.75
CA ILE A 105 -5.65 -8.24 -12.55
C ILE A 105 -5.57 -8.66 -11.08
N ALA A 106 -6.70 -9.06 -10.50
CA ALA A 106 -6.75 -9.59 -9.15
C ALA A 106 -6.70 -11.12 -9.19
N LEU A 107 -5.78 -11.70 -8.42
CA LEU A 107 -5.50 -13.13 -8.38
C LEU A 107 -5.46 -13.62 -6.93
N GLU A 108 -5.84 -14.86 -6.70
CA GLU A 108 -5.46 -15.62 -5.50
C GLU A 108 -4.29 -16.54 -5.89
N VAL A 109 -3.17 -16.42 -5.19
CA VAL A 109 -1.90 -17.03 -5.61
C VAL A 109 -1.11 -17.60 -4.42
N GLY A 110 -0.34 -18.66 -4.67
CA GLY A 110 0.66 -19.17 -3.74
C GLY A 110 2.06 -18.60 -3.98
N ALA A 111 3.02 -19.04 -3.16
CA ALA A 111 4.42 -18.60 -3.23
C ALA A 111 5.09 -18.89 -4.59
N ASP A 112 4.70 -19.97 -5.27
CA ASP A 112 5.25 -20.38 -6.55
C ASP A 112 4.87 -19.42 -7.68
N VAL A 113 3.63 -18.92 -7.67
CA VAL A 113 3.13 -17.91 -8.60
C VAL A 113 3.72 -16.52 -8.26
N LEU A 114 3.85 -16.17 -6.98
CA LEU A 114 4.55 -14.93 -6.59
C LEU A 114 5.98 -14.89 -7.15
N ALA A 115 6.70 -16.01 -7.13
CA ALA A 115 8.03 -16.08 -7.71
C ALA A 115 8.04 -15.84 -9.23
N GLU A 116 7.03 -16.30 -9.97
CA GLU A 116 6.89 -15.99 -11.39
C GLU A 116 6.53 -14.52 -11.63
N LEU A 117 5.58 -13.97 -10.85
CA LEU A 117 5.19 -12.56 -10.94
C LEU A 117 6.38 -11.62 -10.68
N ALA A 118 7.29 -11.98 -9.77
CA ALA A 118 8.49 -11.21 -9.49
C ALA A 118 9.43 -11.16 -10.72
N ARG A 119 9.49 -12.24 -11.51
CA ARG A 119 10.34 -12.35 -12.71
C ARG A 119 9.68 -11.78 -13.97
N SER A 120 8.35 -11.76 -14.04
CA SER A 120 7.64 -11.35 -15.26
C SER A 120 7.91 -9.88 -15.63
N GLU A 121 8.35 -9.65 -16.86
CA GLU A 121 8.49 -8.31 -17.48
C GLU A 121 7.16 -7.56 -17.60
N LYS A 122 6.04 -8.30 -17.55
CA LYS A 122 4.68 -7.76 -17.71
C LYS A 122 4.13 -7.16 -16.43
N VAL A 123 4.77 -7.43 -15.29
CA VAL A 123 4.34 -6.99 -13.97
C VAL A 123 5.13 -5.76 -13.53
N THR A 124 4.42 -4.71 -13.12
CA THR A 124 5.02 -3.50 -12.54
C THR A 124 5.08 -3.60 -11.01
N ASN A 125 4.00 -4.08 -10.39
CA ASN A 125 3.91 -4.28 -8.95
C ASN A 125 2.87 -5.36 -8.60
N VAL A 126 2.99 -5.94 -7.41
CA VAL A 126 2.03 -6.86 -6.82
C VAL A 126 1.72 -6.35 -5.42
N LEU A 127 0.47 -6.05 -5.14
CA LEU A 127 0.00 -5.57 -3.83
C LEU A 127 -1.02 -6.55 -3.29
N LEU A 128 -1.25 -6.54 -1.98
CA LEU A 128 -2.38 -7.29 -1.41
C LEU A 128 -3.69 -6.74 -2.00
N ASP A 129 -4.53 -7.62 -2.55
CA ASP A 129 -5.92 -7.31 -2.90
C ASP A 129 -6.73 -7.36 -1.62
N ARG A 130 -6.52 -6.35 -0.79
CA ARG A 130 -7.36 -6.13 0.36
C ARG A 130 -8.69 -5.64 -0.19
N PRO A 131 -9.86 -6.19 0.24
CA PRO A 131 -11.08 -5.39 0.16
C PRO A 131 -10.71 -4.03 0.72
N ALA A 132 -11.09 -2.95 0.03
CA ALA A 132 -10.82 -1.59 0.49
C ALA A 132 -11.08 -1.60 1.99
N VAL A 133 -10.00 -1.61 2.80
CA VAL A 133 -10.09 -1.87 4.23
C VAL A 133 -10.92 -0.74 4.69
N GLU A 134 -12.21 -1.02 4.85
CA GLU A 134 -13.24 -0.04 5.08
C GLU A 134 -12.73 1.35 4.69
N SER A 135 -12.75 1.66 3.39
CA SER A 135 -13.16 3.02 3.07
C SER A 135 -14.56 3.11 3.65
N GLU A 136 -14.67 3.21 4.98
CA GLU A 136 -15.94 3.25 5.69
C GLU A 136 -16.72 4.31 4.95
N PRO A 137 -17.98 3.99 4.56
CA PRO A 137 -18.77 4.86 3.70
C PRO A 137 -18.57 6.25 4.25
N ALA A 138 -17.96 7.14 3.45
CA ALA A 138 -17.40 8.41 3.91
C ALA A 138 -18.33 8.95 4.98
N SER A 139 -17.95 8.77 6.27
CA SER A 139 -18.91 9.01 7.33
C SER A 139 -19.36 10.44 7.10
N SER A 140 -20.67 10.65 6.96
CA SER A 140 -21.20 12.01 6.79
C SER A 140 -20.84 12.87 8.01
N GLU A 141 -20.43 12.21 9.11
CA GLU A 141 -19.84 12.81 10.27
C GLU A 141 -18.47 13.43 9.96
N LYS A 142 -18.28 14.63 10.49
CA LYS A 142 -17.04 15.40 10.33
C LYS A 142 -15.82 14.64 10.87
N VAL A 143 -15.98 13.85 11.93
CA VAL A 143 -14.91 13.06 12.57
C VAL A 143 -15.37 11.61 12.69
N PRO A 144 -14.76 10.67 11.97
CA PRO A 144 -15.14 9.26 12.04
C PRO A 144 -14.99 8.65 13.46
N PRO A 145 -15.97 7.90 13.99
CA PRO A 145 -15.97 7.36 15.37
C PRO A 145 -14.74 6.53 15.74
N GLN A 146 -14.14 5.86 14.76
CA GLN A 146 -12.90 5.10 14.89
C GLN A 146 -11.71 5.94 15.33
N LEU A 147 -11.67 7.24 15.01
CA LEU A 147 -10.62 8.13 15.49
C LEU A 147 -10.70 8.33 17.00
N PHE A 148 -11.92 8.45 17.55
CA PHE A 148 -12.14 8.50 19.00
C PHE A 148 -11.73 7.20 19.68
N LYS A 149 -12.10 6.04 19.11
CA LYS A 149 -11.68 4.72 19.62
C LYS A 149 -10.15 4.60 19.67
N ARG A 150 -9.46 4.98 18.58
CA ARG A 150 -7.98 4.94 18.51
C ARG A 150 -7.33 5.90 19.51
N ALA A 151 -7.84 7.12 19.65
CA ALA A 151 -7.34 8.07 20.63
C ALA A 151 -7.56 7.56 22.07
N ALA A 152 -8.69 6.93 22.37
CA ALA A 152 -8.95 6.35 23.68
C ALA A 152 -7.98 5.19 24.02
N THR A 153 -7.63 4.36 23.04
CA THR A 153 -6.70 3.24 23.26
C THR A 153 -5.22 3.66 23.27
N ALA A 154 -4.82 4.53 22.35
CA ALA A 154 -3.40 4.88 22.13
C ALA A 154 -3.00 6.25 22.73
N GLY A 155 -3.93 6.94 23.38
CA GLY A 155 -3.78 8.32 23.88
C GLY A 155 -3.87 9.39 22.78
N THR A 156 -3.24 9.16 21.63
CA THR A 156 -3.30 10.07 20.48
C THR A 156 -3.44 9.33 19.15
N VAL A 157 -4.01 10.01 18.15
CA VAL A 157 -4.17 9.51 16.79
C VAL A 157 -3.67 10.55 15.77
N LEU A 158 -3.09 10.08 14.66
CA LEU A 158 -2.64 10.93 13.57
C LEU A 158 -3.79 11.17 12.59
N VAL A 159 -4.09 12.43 12.32
CA VAL A 159 -5.24 12.86 11.51
C VAL A 159 -4.85 13.98 10.54
N LEU A 160 -5.61 14.08 9.45
CA LEU A 160 -5.63 15.21 8.54
C LEU A 160 -6.98 15.90 8.69
N ALA A 161 -6.97 17.13 9.18
CA ALA A 161 -8.15 17.99 9.23
C ALA A 161 -8.22 18.84 7.95
N GLY A 162 -9.29 18.66 7.17
CA GLY A 162 -9.65 19.54 6.06
C GLY A 162 -10.28 20.83 6.58
N LEU A 163 -9.89 21.97 6.01
CA LEU A 163 -10.33 23.29 6.46
C LEU A 163 -11.35 23.88 5.50
N ARG A 164 -12.34 24.57 6.08
CA ARG A 164 -13.36 25.31 5.33
C ARG A 164 -12.78 26.64 4.86
N THR A 165 -12.23 26.65 3.66
CA THR A 165 -11.74 27.87 3.01
C THR A 165 -12.11 27.88 1.53
N PRO A 166 -12.36 29.06 0.93
CA PRO A 166 -12.40 29.19 -0.52
C PRO A 166 -11.06 28.70 -1.11
N TRP A 167 -11.11 27.69 -1.96
CA TRP A 167 -9.93 27.11 -2.58
C TRP A 167 -10.22 26.77 -4.04
N GLN A 168 -9.28 27.12 -4.90
CA GLN A 168 -9.24 26.75 -6.31
C GLN A 168 -7.82 26.29 -6.64
N ARG A 169 -7.68 25.58 -7.76
CA ARG A 169 -6.35 25.11 -8.17
C ARG A 169 -5.46 26.31 -8.52
N GLU A 170 -4.24 26.31 -7.98
CA GLU A 170 -3.30 27.43 -8.12
C GLU A 170 -2.91 27.72 -9.58
N ASP A 171 -2.99 26.74 -10.48
CA ASP A 171 -2.69 26.90 -11.93
C ASP A 171 -3.75 27.71 -12.68
N GLN A 172 -4.88 27.99 -12.05
CA GLN A 172 -5.98 28.79 -12.61
C GLN A 172 -6.03 30.21 -12.02
N LEU A 173 -5.12 30.54 -11.10
CA LEU A 173 -5.11 31.81 -10.38
C LEU A 173 -4.00 32.72 -10.89
N ASN A 174 -4.27 34.02 -10.93
CA ASN A 174 -3.22 35.03 -11.07
C ASN A 174 -2.48 35.20 -9.72
N GLU A 175 -1.35 35.93 -9.73
CA GLU A 175 -0.49 36.08 -8.55
C GLU A 175 -1.20 36.71 -7.35
N GLU A 176 -2.09 37.67 -7.58
CA GLU A 176 -2.85 38.33 -6.52
C GLU A 176 -3.83 37.39 -5.84
N LEU A 177 -4.64 36.65 -6.62
CA LEU A 177 -5.59 35.67 -6.11
C LEU A 177 -4.88 34.50 -5.43
N LEU A 178 -3.71 34.10 -5.94
CA LEU A 178 -2.86 33.10 -5.32
C LEU A 178 -2.40 33.55 -3.92
N ALA A 179 -1.92 34.79 -3.79
CA ALA A 179 -1.50 35.35 -2.51
C ALA A 179 -2.67 35.42 -1.52
N LEU A 180 -3.86 35.85 -1.98
CA LEU A 180 -5.07 35.91 -1.16
C LEU A 180 -5.54 34.53 -0.70
N GLN A 181 -5.50 33.53 -1.59
CA GLN A 181 -5.82 32.14 -1.25
C GLN A 181 -4.88 31.60 -0.18
N ARG A 182 -3.56 31.76 -0.36
CA ARG A 182 -2.57 31.28 0.63
C ARG A 182 -2.71 31.97 1.98
N LYS A 183 -3.02 33.28 1.99
CA LYS A 183 -3.35 34.01 3.22
C LYS A 183 -4.60 33.45 3.90
N SER A 184 -5.63 33.08 3.12
CA SER A 184 -6.88 32.50 3.64
C SER A 184 -6.66 31.11 4.24
N ILE A 185 -5.84 30.27 3.60
CA ILE A 185 -5.43 28.97 4.14
C ILE A 185 -4.71 29.17 5.49
N LEU A 186 -3.72 30.07 5.54
CA LEU A 186 -2.96 30.34 6.76
C LEU A 186 -3.85 30.87 7.90
N ALA A 187 -4.82 31.75 7.58
CA ALA A 187 -5.76 32.27 8.56
C ALA A 187 -6.65 31.17 9.13
N ALA A 188 -7.18 30.28 8.29
CA ALA A 188 -7.98 29.14 8.75
C ALA A 188 -7.16 28.15 9.58
N GLN A 189 -5.91 27.90 9.19
CA GLN A 189 -4.99 27.08 9.98
C GLN A 189 -4.77 27.69 11.36
N SER A 190 -4.47 28.98 11.42
CA SER A 190 -4.26 29.70 12.70
C SER A 190 -5.51 29.68 13.58
N TYR A 191 -6.70 29.80 12.99
CA TYR A 191 -7.96 29.72 13.72
C TYR A 191 -8.15 28.34 14.38
N VAL A 192 -8.01 27.25 13.64
CA VAL A 192 -8.18 25.89 14.19
C VAL A 192 -7.12 25.60 15.26
N LEU A 193 -5.86 26.00 15.06
CA LEU A 193 -4.82 25.82 16.08
C LEU A 193 -5.13 26.60 17.36
N LYS A 194 -5.76 27.78 17.23
CA LYS A 194 -6.23 28.55 18.39
C LYS A 194 -7.37 27.82 19.11
N GLU A 195 -8.34 27.26 18.39
CA GLU A 195 -9.42 26.45 18.99
C GLU A 195 -8.88 25.25 19.77
N LEU A 196 -7.82 24.61 19.28
CA LEU A 196 -7.18 23.48 19.94
C LEU A 196 -6.33 23.87 21.16
N SER A 197 -6.18 25.15 21.48
CA SER A 197 -5.35 25.60 22.60
C SER A 197 -5.85 25.00 23.92
N GLY A 198 -4.95 24.42 24.71
CA GLY A 198 -5.28 23.75 25.96
C GLY A 198 -5.72 22.28 25.81
N THR A 199 -5.76 21.75 24.58
CA THR A 199 -5.96 20.31 24.32
C THR A 199 -4.65 19.58 24.06
N GLN A 200 -4.71 18.24 24.08
CA GLN A 200 -3.58 17.41 23.66
C GLN A 200 -3.48 17.35 22.13
N PHE A 201 -2.64 18.19 21.54
CA PHE A 201 -2.32 18.08 20.11
C PHE A 201 -0.86 18.42 19.78
N ARG A 202 -0.41 17.95 18.62
CA ARG A 202 0.86 18.32 18.00
C ARG A 202 0.68 18.52 16.50
N VAL A 203 1.17 19.63 15.98
CA VAL A 203 1.19 19.90 14.54
C VAL A 203 2.27 19.04 13.89
N MET A 204 1.88 18.25 12.89
CA MET A 204 2.78 17.40 12.12
C MET A 204 3.12 18.05 10.78
N ARG A 205 2.15 18.73 10.14
CA ARG A 205 2.35 19.46 8.89
C ARG A 205 1.27 20.52 8.68
N LEU A 206 1.69 21.70 8.22
CA LEU A 206 0.82 22.72 7.64
C LEU A 206 0.93 22.65 6.12
N TYR A 207 -0.19 22.46 5.43
CA TYR A 207 -0.21 22.45 3.97
C TYR A 207 -0.36 23.88 3.45
N GLN A 208 0.53 24.30 2.56
CA GLN A 208 0.51 25.65 2.01
C GLN A 208 -0.38 25.79 0.76
N ARG A 209 -0.54 24.69 0.02
CA ARG A 209 -1.21 24.65 -1.29
C ARG A 209 -2.63 24.07 -1.23
N ILE A 210 -2.99 23.42 -0.13
CA ILE A 210 -4.31 22.84 0.11
C ILE A 210 -4.77 23.23 1.51
N PRO A 211 -6.08 23.36 1.74
CA PRO A 211 -6.62 23.78 3.02
C PRO A 211 -6.68 22.61 4.00
N GLY A 212 -5.54 22.29 4.61
CA GLY A 212 -5.44 21.18 5.55
C GLY A 212 -4.35 21.32 6.59
N ILE A 213 -4.48 20.57 7.69
CA ILE A 213 -3.47 20.42 8.75
C ILE A 213 -3.34 18.94 9.12
N ALA A 214 -2.12 18.41 9.09
CA ALA A 214 -1.83 17.13 9.71
C ALA A 214 -1.52 17.34 11.20
N LEU A 215 -2.24 16.64 12.06
CA LEU A 215 -2.16 16.75 13.51
C LEU A 215 -2.04 15.36 14.14
N ARG A 216 -1.29 15.26 15.24
CA ARG A 216 -1.46 14.18 16.21
C ARG A 216 -2.33 14.73 17.33
N VAL A 217 -3.48 14.12 17.60
CA VAL A 217 -4.52 14.66 18.48
C VAL A 217 -4.99 13.63 19.52
N GLY A 218 -5.30 14.10 20.72
CA GLY A 218 -6.01 13.35 21.76
C GLY A 218 -7.53 13.43 21.61
N LEU A 219 -8.24 12.88 22.58
CA LEU A 219 -9.70 12.79 22.58
C LEU A 219 -10.37 14.18 22.66
N ASP A 220 -9.83 15.06 23.50
CA ASP A 220 -10.27 16.45 23.70
C ASP A 220 -10.14 17.28 22.41
N ALA A 221 -9.01 17.16 21.73
CA ALA A 221 -8.77 17.82 20.45
C ALA A 221 -9.72 17.30 19.36
N LEU A 222 -10.01 15.99 19.30
CA LEU A 222 -10.98 15.43 18.35
C LEU A 222 -12.40 16.00 18.57
N GLN A 223 -12.83 16.17 19.81
CA GLN A 223 -14.13 16.77 20.13
C GLN A 223 -14.23 18.22 19.65
N ILE A 224 -13.13 18.98 19.75
CA ILE A 224 -13.08 20.35 19.20
C ILE A 224 -13.16 20.32 17.67
N LEU A 225 -12.37 19.47 17.01
CA LEU A 225 -12.39 19.35 15.53
C LEU A 225 -13.78 18.95 15.00
N GLU A 226 -14.48 18.05 15.70
CA GLU A 226 -15.85 17.64 15.37
C GLU A 226 -16.84 18.81 15.41
N LYS A 227 -16.69 19.70 16.40
CA LYS A 227 -17.60 20.83 16.60
C LYS A 227 -17.19 22.08 15.81
N SER A 228 -15.93 22.20 15.43
CA SER A 228 -15.39 23.41 14.79
C SER A 228 -16.07 23.71 13.45
N PRO A 229 -16.59 24.93 13.22
CA PRO A 229 -17.15 25.31 11.94
C PRO A 229 -16.09 25.49 10.85
N ALA A 230 -14.82 25.67 11.25
CA ALA A 230 -13.69 25.83 10.35
C ALA A 230 -13.17 24.50 9.78
N VAL A 231 -13.66 23.36 10.28
CA VAL A 231 -13.27 22.03 9.84
C VAL A 231 -14.38 21.43 8.96
N THR A 232 -14.01 20.91 7.78
CA THR A 232 -14.94 20.23 6.86
C THR A 232 -15.04 18.74 7.15
N ASN A 233 -13.90 18.13 7.45
CA ASN A 233 -13.75 16.70 7.69
C ASN A 233 -12.41 16.42 8.38
N VAL A 234 -12.33 15.29 9.07
CA VAL A 234 -11.11 14.77 9.68
C VAL A 234 -10.96 13.33 9.24
N VAL A 235 -9.80 12.99 8.68
CA VAL A 235 -9.52 11.62 8.21
C VAL A 235 -8.25 11.09 8.88
N PRO A 236 -8.08 9.76 8.98
CA PRO A 236 -6.81 9.18 9.40
C PRO A 236 -5.69 9.65 8.46
N ASP A 237 -4.61 10.21 9.00
CA ASP A 237 -3.43 10.56 8.21
C ASP A 237 -2.41 9.41 8.28
N ARG A 238 -1.80 9.11 7.13
CA ARG A 238 -0.77 8.08 7.04
C ARG A 238 0.54 8.74 7.43
N SER A 239 1.23 8.19 8.45
CA SER A 239 2.58 8.65 8.76
C SER A 239 3.41 8.60 7.47
N PRO A 240 4.16 9.67 7.11
CA PRO A 240 5.16 9.52 6.08
C PRO A 240 6.08 8.40 6.56
N ARG A 241 6.16 7.32 5.77
CA ARG A 241 7.27 6.37 5.93
C ARG A 241 8.52 7.24 5.89
N SER A 242 9.29 7.22 6.97
CA SER A 242 10.68 7.69 6.93
C SER A 242 11.38 6.84 5.89
N SER A 243 11.49 7.37 4.67
CA SER A 243 12.41 6.81 3.70
C SER A 243 13.82 6.94 4.30
N PRO A 244 14.62 5.86 4.35
CA PRO A 244 16.05 5.98 4.60
C PRO A 244 16.73 6.83 3.52
#